data_AF-A0A6M3ZXQ3-F1
#
_entry.id   AF-A0A6M3ZXQ3-F1
#
_cell.length_a   1.000
_cell.length_b   1.000
_cell.length_c   1.000
_cell.angle_alpha   90.00
_cell.angle_beta   90.00
_cell.angle_gamma   90.00
#
_symmetry.space_group_name_H-M   'P 1'
#
loop_
_entity.id
_entity.type
_entity.pdbx_description
1 polymer ?
#
loop_
_entity_poly.entity_id
_entity_poly.type
_entity_poly.pdbx_seq_one_letter_code
_entity_poly.pdbx_strand_id
1 'polypeptide(L)'
;MPNAPADPKTAAEIMVSANQPITISMMNSVPNGGGCDVSGSFTPEEGRNYEVRAQMEKGGNYCSMKLAELAPIPRPLPLKRAKVCKKSP
;
A
#
# COMPACT_ATOMS: atom_id res chain seq x y z
N MET A 1 1.24 -3.47 16.96
CA MET A 1 2.46 -3.30 16.13
C MET A 1 2.21 -2.13 15.18
N PRO A 2 3.03 -1.06 15.20
CA PRO A 2 2.74 0.17 14.45
C PRO A 2 2.80 0.03 12.91
N ASN A 3 3.26 -1.11 12.39
CA ASN A 3 3.47 -1.35 10.95
C ASN A 3 2.63 -2.50 10.38
N ALA A 4 1.57 -2.95 11.08
CA ALA A 4 0.65 -3.93 10.49
C ALA A 4 -0.05 -3.30 9.28
N PRO A 5 -0.15 -3.97 8.11
CA PRO A 5 -0.86 -3.47 6.93
C PRO A 5 -2.29 -3.03 7.27
N ALA A 6 -2.84 -2.05 6.55
CA ALA A 6 -4.24 -1.64 6.71
C ALA A 6 -5.19 -2.83 6.54
N ASP A 7 -6.30 -2.83 7.30
CA ASP A 7 -7.35 -3.85 7.15
C ASP A 7 -7.95 -3.75 5.73
N PRO A 8 -7.86 -4.82 4.92
CA PRO A 8 -8.37 -4.83 3.54
C PRO A 8 -9.85 -4.45 3.43
N LYS A 9 -10.64 -4.62 4.50
CA LYS A 9 -12.07 -4.26 4.51
C LYS A 9 -12.30 -2.74 4.57
N THR A 10 -11.28 -1.98 4.95
CA THR A 10 -11.32 -0.52 5.12
C THR A 10 -10.32 0.20 4.21
N ALA A 11 -9.45 -0.54 3.54
CA ALA A 11 -8.51 -0.02 2.57
C ALA A 11 -9.15 0.06 1.18
N ALA A 12 -8.69 1.03 0.39
CA ALA A 12 -8.97 1.09 -1.05
C ALA A 12 -7.67 0.75 -1.81
N GLU A 13 -7.80 -0.06 -2.85
CA GLU A 13 -6.71 -0.38 -3.77
C GLU A 13 -6.90 0.39 -5.07
N ILE A 14 -5.81 0.97 -5.60
CA ILE A 14 -5.78 1.63 -6.90
C ILE A 14 -4.58 1.13 -7.69
N MET A 15 -4.78 0.87 -8.99
CA MET A 15 -3.70 0.57 -9.92
C MET A 15 -3.33 1.86 -10.66
N VAL A 16 -2.03 2.14 -10.72
CA VAL A 16 -1.49 3.35 -11.32
C VAL A 16 -0.37 3.00 -12.29
N SER A 17 -0.13 3.88 -13.27
CA SER A 17 1.03 3.77 -14.15
C SER A 17 2.32 3.95 -13.36
N ALA A 18 3.23 2.98 -13.47
CA ALA A 18 4.57 3.10 -12.94
C ALA A 18 5.35 4.22 -13.64
N ASN A 19 6.35 4.76 -12.94
CA ASN A 19 7.29 5.77 -13.43
C ASN A 19 6.64 7.09 -13.89
N GLN A 20 5.39 7.35 -13.49
CA GLN A 20 4.70 8.62 -13.69
C GLN A 20 4.25 9.19 -12.34
N PRO A 21 4.36 10.50 -12.11
CA PRO A 21 3.95 11.10 -10.85
C PRO A 21 2.43 10.97 -10.66
N ILE A 22 2.03 10.54 -9.47
CA ILE A 22 0.64 10.56 -9.04
C ILE A 22 0.48 11.49 -7.85
N THR A 23 -0.67 12.14 -7.74
CA THR A 23 -1.06 12.93 -6.57
C THR A 23 -2.20 12.24 -5.86
N ILE A 24 -2.03 11.97 -4.58
CA ILE A 24 -3.08 11.43 -3.73
C ILE A 24 -3.51 12.55 -2.79
N SER A 25 -4.82 12.81 -2.77
CA SER A 25 -5.46 13.73 -1.85
C SER A 25 -6.44 12.96 -1.00
N MET A 26 -6.29 13.06 0.32
CA MET A 26 -7.21 12.48 1.28
C MET A 26 -7.92 13.61 2.00
N MET A 27 -9.23 13.62 1.86
CA MET A 27 -10.12 14.54 2.57
C MET A 27 -10.88 13.73 3.60
N ASN A 28 -10.79 14.12 4.85
CA ASN A 28 -11.59 13.55 5.92
C ASN A 28 -12.47 14.63 6.51
N SER A 29 -13.79 14.44 6.44
CA SER A 29 -14.77 15.34 7.05
C SER A 29 -15.28 14.74 8.36
N VAL A 30 -15.07 15.43 9.48
CA VAL A 30 -15.68 15.06 10.76
C VAL A 30 -17.03 15.76 10.87
N PRO A 31 -18.12 15.10 11.33
CA PRO A 31 -19.49 15.64 11.30
C PRO A 31 -19.75 16.96 12.04
N ASN A 32 -18.75 17.55 12.72
CA ASN A 32 -18.90 18.76 13.54
C ASN A 32 -17.91 19.88 13.17
N GLY A 33 -17.46 19.94 11.91
CA GLY A 33 -16.72 21.09 11.37
C GLY A 33 -15.19 21.02 11.46
N GLY A 34 -14.64 19.89 11.92
CA GLY A 34 -13.22 19.57 11.74
C GLY A 34 -13.03 18.84 10.42
N GLY A 35 -12.16 19.35 9.56
CA GLY A 35 -11.80 18.73 8.29
C GLY A 35 -10.29 18.58 8.19
N CYS A 36 -9.85 17.53 7.51
CA CYS A 36 -8.44 17.25 7.32
C CYS A 36 -8.18 16.93 5.87
N ASP A 37 -7.53 17.86 5.19
CA ASP A 37 -7.15 17.72 3.79
C ASP A 37 -5.63 17.63 3.72
N VAL A 38 -5.14 16.49 3.28
CA VAL A 38 -3.71 16.28 3.04
C VAL A 38 -3.52 15.70 1.65
N SER A 39 -2.61 16.33 0.91
CA SER A 39 -2.24 15.89 -0.44
C SER A 39 -0.74 15.72 -0.54
N GLY A 40 -0.30 14.77 -1.34
CA GLY A 40 1.10 14.67 -1.73
C GLY A 40 1.26 13.91 -3.02
N SER A 41 2.42 14.14 -3.65
CA SER A 41 2.76 13.53 -4.92
C SER A 41 3.97 12.63 -4.78
N PHE A 42 3.95 11.50 -5.47
CA PHE A 42 5.10 10.61 -5.57
C PHE A 42 5.07 9.85 -6.90
N THR A 43 6.21 9.28 -7.27
CA THR A 43 6.34 8.47 -8.48
C THR A 43 6.51 7.01 -8.08
N PRO A 44 5.52 6.13 -8.32
CA PRO A 44 5.62 4.71 -8.02
C PRO A 44 6.55 4.00 -9.01
N GLU A 45 7.32 3.03 -8.52
CA GLU A 45 8.16 2.14 -9.35
C GLU A 45 7.36 0.93 -9.84
N GLU A 46 7.76 0.38 -10.98
CA GLU A 46 7.15 -0.81 -11.55
C GLU A 46 7.38 -2.04 -10.66
N GLY A 47 6.33 -2.85 -10.46
CA GLY A 47 6.41 -4.10 -9.69
C GLY A 47 6.55 -3.90 -8.18
N ARG A 48 6.34 -2.69 -7.68
CA ARG A 48 6.29 -2.38 -6.24
C ARG A 48 4.87 -2.05 -5.79
N ASN A 49 4.59 -2.36 -4.53
CA ASN A 49 3.36 -1.99 -3.86
C ASN A 49 3.65 -0.90 -2.84
N TYR A 50 2.78 0.10 -2.77
CA TYR A 50 2.89 1.20 -1.83
C TYR A 50 1.64 1.26 -0.97
N GLU A 51 1.81 1.61 0.29
CA GLU A 51 0.73 1.91 1.21
C GLU A 51 0.78 3.38 1.59
N VAL A 52 -0.36 4.04 1.46
CA VAL A 52 -0.53 5.45 1.82
C VAL A 52 -1.47 5.52 3.00
N ARG A 53 -1.04 6.19 4.07
CA ARG A 53 -1.82 6.38 5.29
C ARG A 53 -1.94 7.85 5.62
N ALA A 54 -3.17 8.36 5.66
CA ALA A 54 -3.46 9.60 6.35
C ALA A 54 -3.59 9.34 7.86
N GLN A 55 -2.99 10.22 8.66
CA GLN A 55 -3.11 10.22 10.11
C GLN A 55 -3.55 11.60 10.57
N MET A 56 -4.64 11.65 11.34
CA MET A 56 -5.02 12.82 12.13
C MET A 56 -4.54 12.63 13.56
N GLU A 57 -3.93 13.66 14.12
CA GLU A 57 -3.65 13.67 15.55
C GLU A 57 -4.94 13.73 16.38
N LYS A 58 -4.88 13.13 17.57
CA LYS A 58 -5.98 13.14 18.53
C LYS A 58 -6.22 14.60 18.97
N GLY A 59 -7.35 15.17 18.57
CA GLY A 59 -7.67 16.58 18.75
C GLY A 59 -7.89 17.35 17.45
N GLY A 60 -7.58 16.75 16.29
CA GLY A 60 -7.98 17.28 14.97
C GLY A 60 -7.18 18.48 14.46
N ASN A 61 -6.09 18.86 15.15
CA ASN A 61 -5.32 20.06 14.82
C ASN A 61 -4.23 19.82 13.77
N TYR A 62 -3.84 18.57 13.53
CA TYR A 62 -2.76 18.23 12.62
C TYR A 62 -3.07 16.97 11.81
N CYS A 63 -2.66 17.03 10.55
CA CYS A 63 -2.85 16.01 9.54
C CYS A 63 -1.53 15.72 8.86
N SER A 64 -1.21 14.43 8.70
CA SER A 64 -0.05 14.01 7.94
C SER A 64 -0.38 12.85 7.02
N MET A 65 0.40 12.73 5.95
CA MET A 65 0.37 11.58 5.06
C MET A 65 1.70 10.86 5.16
N LYS A 66 1.65 9.54 5.31
CA LYS A 66 2.81 8.65 5.30
C LYS A 66 2.71 7.72 4.11
N LEU A 67 3.79 7.64 3.34
CA LEU A 67 3.98 6.69 2.26
C LEU A 67 4.95 5.62 2.74
N ALA A 68 4.57 4.36 2.62
CA ALA A 68 5.43 3.22 2.92
C ALA A 68 5.49 2.28 1.71
N GLU A 69 6.68 1.80 1.38
CA GLU A 69 6.82 0.70 0.43
C GLU A 69 6.47 -0.61 1.15
N LEU A 70 5.53 -1.36 0.58
CA LEU A 70 5.22 -2.71 1.03
C LEU A 70 6.25 -3.67 0.42
N ALA A 71 6.63 -4.70 1.17
CA ALA A 71 7.62 -5.68 0.73
C ALA A 71 7.31 -6.19 -0.71
N PRO A 72 8.33 -6.50 -1.51
CA PRO A 72 8.14 -6.96 -2.89
C PRO A 72 7.14 -8.11 -2.93
N ILE A 73 6.21 -8.06 -3.90
CA ILE A 73 5.24 -9.14 -4.10
C ILE A 73 6.02 -10.46 -4.25
N PRO A 74 5.81 -11.46 -3.38
CA PRO A 74 6.48 -12.74 -3.51
C PRO A 74 6.11 -13.35 -4.86
N ARG A 75 7.09 -13.45 -5.75
CA ARG A 75 6.90 -14.13 -7.04
C ARG A 75 6.74 -15.62 -6.77
N PRO A 76 5.72 -16.29 -7.34
CA PRO A 76 5.62 -17.74 -7.27
C PRO A 76 6.91 -18.35 -7.82
N LEU A 77 7.63 -19.11 -7.00
CA LEU A 77 8.78 -19.88 -7.49
C LEU A 77 8.23 -20.98 -8.42
N PRO A 78 8.72 -21.08 -9.67
CA PRO A 78 8.30 -22.16 -10.56
C PRO A 78 8.75 -23.50 -9.96
N LEU A 79 7.78 -24.29 -9.49
CA LEU A 79 8.03 -25.64 -9.01
C LEU A 79 8.44 -26.51 -10.20
N LYS A 80 9.73 -26.85 -10.30
CA LYS A 80 10.16 -27.95 -11.19
C LYS A 80 9.62 -29.24 -10.60
N ARG A 81 8.76 -29.95 -11.34
CA ARG A 81 8.33 -31.30 -10.96
C ARG A 81 9.58 -32.17 -10.75
N ALA A 82 9.70 -32.76 -9.57
CA ALA A 82 10.76 -33.73 -9.29
C ALA A 82 10.69 -34.84 -10.33
N LYS A 83 11.81 -35.15 -10.99
CA LYS A 83 11.90 -36.31 -11.85
C LYS A 83 11.78 -37.55 -10.96
N VAL A 84 10.73 -38.33 -11.17
CA VAL A 84 10.55 -39.62 -10.50
C VAL A 84 11.76 -40.48 -10.87
N CYS A 85 12.54 -40.90 -9.88
CA CYS A 85 13.60 -41.88 -10.09
C CYS A 85 12.94 -43.20 -10.52
N LYS A 86 13.18 -43.63 -11.77
CA LYS A 86 12.82 -44.99 -12.19
C LYS A 86 13.70 -45.96 -11.40
N LYS A 87 13.09 -46.85 -10.62
CA LYS A 87 13.79 -48.03 -10.10
C LYS A 87 14.24 -48.86 -11.30
N SER A 88 15.55 -49.07 -11.42
CA SER A 88 16.11 -50.07 -12.36
C SER A 88 15.64 -51.46 -11.94
N PRO A 89 15.33 -52.36 -12.89
CA PRO A 89 15.04 -53.77 -12.61
C PRO A 89 16.23 -54.48 -11.94
#